data_AF-A0A7Z2GN93-F1
#
_entry.id   AF-A0A7Z2GN93-F1
#
_cell.length_a   1.000
_cell.length_b   1.000
_cell.length_c   1.000
_cell.angle_alpha   90.00
_cell.angle_beta   90.00
_cell.angle_gamma   90.00
#
_symmetry.space_group_name_H-M   'P 1'
#
loop_
_entity.id
_entity.type
_entity.pdbx_description
1 polymer ?
#
loop_
_entity_poly.entity_id
_entity_poly.type
_entity_poly.pdbx_seq_one_letter_code
_entity_poly.pdbx_strand_id
1 'polypeptide(L)'
;MTPNELDWLRLCDEHGRVVSAYGRAQRRASRLIAAQARRIEALEAQVMQLRAAAIVRQTALVWAREDTDALHAAIPGLPKRRALAGHVRTLETRIRALIRAQTARPAVAAPAAARAPASAEKVVLWVSRADVQPDLQSAFTQRAAASAGLRLVQTSGENAARLDSDLADADLVICQVGCVSHGDWWRMKNYCTRTGKPCVLVDEPDALRRVIAARVPVAAGVDTKDEES
;
A
#
# COMPACT_ATOMS: atom_id res chain seq x y z
N MET A 1 31.62 -98.68 -43.09
CA MET A 1 30.58 -97.67 -42.80
C MET A 1 30.07 -97.19 -44.14
N THR A 2 28.78 -97.35 -44.41
CA THR A 2 28.21 -96.94 -45.70
C THR A 2 27.99 -95.42 -45.71
N PRO A 3 28.00 -94.75 -46.88
CA PRO A 3 27.74 -93.31 -46.97
C PRO A 3 26.45 -92.87 -46.25
N ASN A 4 25.42 -93.72 -46.27
CA ASN A 4 24.13 -93.47 -45.62
C ASN A 4 24.20 -93.43 -44.08
N GLU A 5 25.11 -94.21 -43.47
CA GLU A 5 25.32 -94.19 -42.02
C GLU A 5 26.02 -92.90 -41.56
N LEU A 6 26.95 -92.39 -42.38
CA LEU A 6 27.64 -91.12 -42.12
C LEU A 6 26.68 -89.92 -42.23
N ASP A 7 25.77 -89.95 -43.21
CA ASP A 7 24.74 -88.91 -43.38
C ASP A 7 23.75 -88.88 -42.21
N TRP A 8 23.34 -90.05 -41.69
CA TRP A 8 22.46 -90.12 -40.52
C TRP A 8 23.13 -89.58 -39.26
N LEU A 9 24.38 -89.97 -39.00
CA LEU A 9 25.15 -89.45 -37.87
C LEU A 9 25.31 -87.93 -37.94
N ARG A 10 25.58 -87.39 -39.13
CA ARG A 10 25.68 -85.95 -39.36
C ARG A 10 24.36 -85.23 -39.05
N LEU A 11 23.23 -85.76 -39.51
CA LEU A 11 21.91 -85.19 -39.23
C LEU A 11 21.57 -85.20 -37.74
N CYS A 12 21.90 -86.28 -37.02
CA CYS A 12 21.75 -86.33 -35.57
C CYS A 12 22.60 -85.26 -34.86
N ASP A 13 23.83 -85.06 -35.30
CA ASP A 13 24.73 -84.06 -34.73
C ASP A 13 24.24 -82.62 -34.99
N GLU A 14 23.78 -82.34 -36.21
CA GLU A 14 23.17 -81.07 -36.58
C GLU A 14 21.88 -80.80 -35.80
N HIS A 15 21.01 -81.82 -35.64
CA HIS A 15 19.80 -81.72 -34.82
C HIS A 15 20.14 -81.44 -33.35
N GLY A 16 21.12 -82.13 -32.77
CA GLY A 16 21.59 -81.89 -31.40
C GLY A 16 22.11 -80.48 -31.18
N ARG A 17 22.82 -79.92 -32.17
CA ARG A 17 23.28 -78.51 -32.15
C ARG A 17 22.11 -77.53 -32.18
N VAL A 18 21.11 -77.77 -33.04
CA VAL A 18 19.90 -76.94 -33.14
C VAL A 18 19.10 -76.97 -31.84
N VAL A 19 18.82 -78.16 -31.29
CA VAL A 19 18.10 -78.31 -30.02
C VAL A 19 18.83 -77.60 -28.87
N SER A 20 20.15 -77.74 -28.83
CA SER A 20 20.98 -77.05 -27.82
C SER A 20 20.94 -75.52 -27.97
N ALA A 21 21.01 -75.02 -29.20
CA ALA A 21 20.90 -73.59 -29.49
C ALA A 21 19.52 -73.03 -29.15
N TYR A 22 18.46 -73.75 -29.51
CA TYR A 22 17.09 -73.41 -29.16
C TYR A 22 16.90 -73.37 -27.64
N GLY A 23 17.35 -74.40 -26.91
CA GLY A 23 17.29 -74.43 -25.45
C GLY A 23 18.04 -73.26 -24.80
N ARG A 24 19.18 -72.85 -25.35
CA ARG A 24 19.90 -71.64 -24.89
C ARG A 24 19.07 -70.36 -25.14
N ALA A 25 18.48 -70.23 -26.32
CA ALA A 25 17.65 -69.08 -26.68
C ALA A 25 16.38 -69.01 -25.80
N GLN A 26 15.71 -70.14 -25.57
CA GLN A 26 14.55 -70.25 -24.70
C GLN A 26 14.88 -69.86 -23.26
N ARG A 27 15.97 -70.40 -22.68
CA ARG A 27 16.41 -70.02 -21.33
C ARG A 27 16.71 -68.52 -21.22
N ARG A 28 17.34 -67.93 -22.24
CA ARG A 28 17.59 -66.48 -22.28
C ARG A 28 16.28 -65.70 -22.32
N ALA A 29 15.33 -66.09 -23.16
CA ALA A 29 14.02 -65.44 -23.26
C ALA A 29 13.25 -65.54 -21.94
N SER A 30 13.18 -66.72 -21.33
CA SER A 30 12.52 -66.92 -20.03
C SER A 30 13.15 -66.07 -18.92
N ARG A 31 14.48 -65.95 -18.89
CA ARG A 31 15.17 -65.06 -17.93
C ARG A 31 14.81 -63.59 -18.13
N LEU A 32 14.76 -63.13 -19.39
CA LEU A 32 14.38 -61.76 -19.71
C LEU A 32 12.93 -61.48 -19.30
N ILE A 33 11.99 -62.38 -19.64
CA ILE A 33 10.58 -62.24 -19.26
C ILE A 33 10.43 -62.19 -17.74
N ALA A 34 11.10 -63.09 -17.01
CA ALA A 34 11.05 -63.08 -15.54
C ALA A 34 11.67 -61.82 -14.94
N ALA A 35 12.73 -61.27 -15.53
CA ALA A 35 13.32 -60.01 -15.08
C ALA A 35 12.40 -58.81 -15.36
N GLN A 36 11.74 -58.79 -16.52
CA GLN A 36 10.78 -57.73 -16.87
C GLN A 36 9.53 -57.81 -15.99
N ALA A 37 8.98 -58.99 -15.71
CA ALA A 37 7.85 -59.16 -14.80
C ALA A 37 8.14 -58.58 -13.41
N ARG A 38 9.30 -58.92 -12.82
CA ARG A 38 9.73 -58.32 -11.53
C ARG A 38 9.88 -56.81 -11.61
N ARG A 39 10.34 -56.27 -12.74
CA ARG A 39 10.47 -54.82 -12.92
C ARG A 39 9.11 -54.15 -13.01
N ILE A 40 8.14 -54.75 -13.70
CA ILE A 40 6.76 -54.27 -13.79
C ILE A 40 6.14 -54.25 -12.38
N GLU A 41 6.19 -55.36 -11.65
CA GLU A 41 5.66 -55.45 -10.28
C GLU A 41 6.26 -54.36 -9.36
N ALA A 42 7.58 -54.15 -9.44
CA ALA A 42 8.25 -53.12 -8.65
C ALA A 42 7.80 -51.70 -9.04
N LEU A 43 7.63 -51.42 -10.33
CA LEU A 43 7.16 -50.11 -10.80
C LEU A 43 5.69 -49.89 -10.47
N GLU A 44 4.84 -50.91 -10.55
CA GLU A 44 3.43 -50.85 -10.17
C GLU A 44 3.29 -50.54 -8.68
N ALA A 45 4.10 -51.20 -7.82
CA ALA A 45 4.16 -50.89 -6.40
C ALA A 45 4.60 -49.43 -6.14
N GLN A 46 5.60 -48.93 -6.87
CA GLN A 46 6.03 -47.53 -6.76
C GLN A 46 4.93 -46.56 -7.19
N VAL A 47 4.23 -46.84 -8.29
CA VAL A 47 3.11 -46.01 -8.77
C VAL A 47 2.00 -45.98 -7.71
N MET A 48 1.66 -47.12 -7.10
CA MET A 48 0.67 -47.18 -6.02
C MET A 48 1.11 -46.35 -4.81
N GLN A 49 2.37 -46.47 -4.37
CA GLN A 49 2.92 -45.70 -3.25
C GLN A 49 2.91 -44.19 -3.52
N LEU A 50 3.34 -43.77 -4.71
CA LEU A 50 3.35 -42.36 -5.10
C LEU A 50 1.94 -41.78 -5.20
N ARG A 51 0.98 -42.56 -5.74
CA ARG A 51 -0.44 -42.17 -5.76
C ARG A 51 -0.98 -41.98 -4.35
N ALA A 52 -0.72 -42.92 -3.44
CA ALA A 52 -1.14 -42.81 -2.05
C ALA A 52 -0.54 -41.55 -1.38
N ALA A 53 0.75 -41.30 -1.56
CA ALA A 53 1.41 -40.11 -1.01
C ALA A 53 0.83 -38.80 -1.58
N ALA A 54 0.49 -38.78 -2.87
CA ALA A 54 -0.16 -37.64 -3.52
C ALA A 54 -1.56 -37.39 -2.95
N ILE A 55 -2.37 -38.45 -2.77
CA ILE A 55 -3.70 -38.36 -2.17
C ILE A 55 -3.61 -37.78 -0.76
N VAL A 56 -2.73 -38.33 0.10
CA VAL A 56 -2.56 -37.83 1.48
C VAL A 56 -2.21 -36.35 1.50
N ARG A 57 -1.24 -35.92 0.67
CA ARG A 57 -0.84 -34.52 0.59
C ARG A 57 -1.96 -33.62 0.07
N GLN A 58 -2.69 -34.08 -0.95
CA GLN A 58 -3.79 -33.31 -1.54
C GLN A 58 -4.95 -33.16 -0.55
N THR A 59 -5.31 -34.22 0.17
CA THR A 59 -6.36 -34.16 1.19
C THR A 59 -5.96 -33.21 2.32
N ALA A 60 -4.72 -33.28 2.80
CA ALA A 60 -4.22 -32.34 3.82
C ALA A 60 -4.25 -30.88 3.32
N LEU A 61 -3.92 -30.63 2.05
CA LEU A 61 -4.00 -29.29 1.45
C LEU A 61 -5.44 -28.78 1.38
N VAL A 62 -6.40 -29.64 1.04
CA VAL A 62 -7.83 -29.28 1.02
C VAL A 62 -8.29 -28.89 2.43
N TRP A 63 -7.98 -29.69 3.45
CA TRP A 63 -8.34 -29.38 4.83
C TRP A 63 -7.70 -28.08 5.32
N ALA A 64 -6.42 -27.84 5.04
CA ALA A 64 -5.77 -26.59 5.42
C ALA A 64 -6.39 -25.35 4.75
N ARG A 65 -6.91 -25.50 3.52
CA ARG A 65 -7.64 -24.43 2.83
C ARG A 65 -8.99 -24.18 3.50
N GLU A 66 -9.74 -25.24 3.81
CA GLU A 66 -11.02 -25.14 4.52
C GLU A 66 -10.85 -24.46 5.89
N ASP A 67 -9.81 -24.84 6.66
CA ASP A 67 -9.48 -24.19 7.93
C ASP A 67 -9.17 -22.69 7.74
N THR A 68 -8.41 -22.36 6.70
CA THR A 68 -8.07 -20.98 6.36
C THR A 68 -9.33 -20.19 6.00
N ASP A 69 -10.22 -20.75 5.20
CA ASP A 69 -11.48 -20.11 4.80
C ASP A 69 -12.43 -19.94 5.99
N ALA A 70 -12.51 -20.96 6.87
CA ALA A 70 -13.25 -20.90 8.11
C ALA A 70 -12.75 -19.77 9.03
N LEU A 71 -11.43 -19.61 9.18
CA LEU A 71 -10.84 -18.50 9.95
C LEU A 71 -11.15 -17.13 9.32
N HIS A 72 -11.11 -17.02 7.99
CA HIS A 72 -11.50 -15.78 7.31
C HIS A 72 -12.98 -15.44 7.52
N ALA A 73 -13.86 -16.45 7.49
CA ALA A 73 -15.29 -16.28 7.75
C ALA A 73 -15.58 -15.92 9.22
N ALA A 74 -14.81 -16.50 10.16
CA ALA A 74 -14.94 -16.25 11.59
C ALA A 74 -14.52 -14.82 12.00
N ILE A 75 -13.75 -14.10 11.16
CA ILE A 75 -13.30 -12.73 11.42
C ILE A 75 -13.93 -11.76 10.41
N PRO A 76 -15.10 -11.16 10.74
CA PRO A 76 -15.78 -10.21 9.87
C PRO A 76 -14.88 -9.02 9.48
N GLY A 77 -14.85 -8.70 8.19
CA GLY A 77 -14.11 -7.54 7.66
C GLY A 77 -12.59 -7.72 7.56
N LEU A 78 -12.02 -8.88 7.94
CA LEU A 78 -10.60 -9.18 7.79
C LEU A 78 -10.08 -9.01 6.34
N PRO A 79 -10.79 -9.49 5.28
CA PRO A 79 -10.32 -9.30 3.91
C PRO A 79 -10.19 -7.82 3.54
N LYS A 80 -11.16 -6.99 3.94
CA LYS A 80 -11.16 -5.54 3.69
C LYS A 80 -10.00 -4.85 4.42
N ARG A 81 -9.74 -5.24 5.68
CA ARG A 81 -8.61 -4.70 6.47
C ARG A 81 -7.26 -5.10 5.86
N ARG A 82 -7.10 -6.33 5.37
CA ARG A 82 -5.89 -6.78 4.65
C ARG A 82 -5.68 -6.02 3.34
N ALA A 83 -6.74 -5.87 2.54
CA ALA A 83 -6.68 -5.11 1.29
C ALA A 83 -6.28 -3.65 1.54
N LEU A 84 -6.88 -3.01 2.54
CA LEU A 84 -6.53 -1.65 2.93
C LEU A 84 -5.07 -1.53 3.38
N ALA A 85 -4.58 -2.45 4.23
CA ALA A 85 -3.18 -2.49 4.64
C ALA A 85 -2.21 -2.71 3.46
N GLY A 86 -2.62 -3.44 2.43
CA GLY A 86 -1.90 -3.53 1.15
C GLY A 86 -1.81 -2.18 0.44
N HIS A 87 -2.96 -1.51 0.25
CA HIS A 87 -3.01 -0.20 -0.40
C HIS A 87 -2.20 0.87 0.34
N VAL A 88 -2.28 0.91 1.68
CA VAL A 88 -1.51 1.84 2.51
C VAL A 88 -0.01 1.64 2.28
N ARG A 89 0.49 0.40 2.29
CA ARG A 89 1.91 0.10 2.02
C ARG A 89 2.34 0.53 0.60
N THR A 90 1.48 0.34 -0.39
CA THR A 90 1.74 0.80 -1.76
C THR A 90 1.82 2.32 -1.84
N LEU A 91 0.89 3.02 -1.19
CA LEU A 91 0.87 4.48 -1.14
C LEU A 91 2.09 5.04 -0.41
N GLU A 92 2.46 4.47 0.74
CA GLU A 92 3.67 4.84 1.47
C GLU A 92 4.92 4.70 0.59
N THR A 93 5.02 3.60 -0.15
CA THR A 93 6.13 3.37 -1.08
C THR A 93 6.17 4.44 -2.18
N ARG A 94 5.00 4.76 -2.74
CA ARG A 94 4.88 5.78 -3.79
C ARG A 94 5.19 7.19 -3.28
N ILE A 95 4.73 7.54 -2.08
CA ILE A 95 5.04 8.81 -1.42
C ILE A 95 6.55 8.93 -1.20
N ARG A 96 7.20 7.90 -0.65
CA ARG A 96 8.66 7.88 -0.46
C ARG A 96 9.40 8.04 -1.78
N ALA A 97 8.96 7.38 -2.84
CA ALA A 97 9.56 7.50 -4.17
C ALA A 97 9.40 8.93 -4.74
N LEU A 98 8.22 9.54 -4.59
CA LEU A 98 7.97 10.91 -5.03
C LEU A 98 8.80 11.93 -4.24
N ILE A 99 8.91 11.80 -2.92
CA ILE A 99 9.76 12.65 -2.08
C ILE A 99 11.23 12.55 -2.52
N ARG A 100 11.72 11.32 -2.78
CA ARG A 100 13.07 11.10 -3.32
C ARG A 100 13.26 11.73 -4.69
N ALA A 101 12.30 11.56 -5.60
CA ALA A 101 12.38 12.16 -6.94
C ALA A 101 12.32 13.70 -6.90
N GLN A 102 11.57 14.28 -5.96
CA GLN A 102 11.48 15.73 -5.78
C GLN A 102 12.75 16.32 -5.16
N THR A 103 13.35 15.63 -4.20
CA THR A 103 14.64 16.03 -3.57
C THR A 103 15.84 15.77 -4.46
N ALA A 104 15.79 14.75 -5.32
CA ALA A 104 16.83 14.44 -6.31
C ALA A 104 16.69 15.26 -7.61
N ARG A 105 15.62 16.05 -7.77
CA ARG A 105 15.52 16.99 -8.89
C ARG A 105 16.65 18.00 -8.70
N PRO A 106 17.64 18.06 -9.61
CA PRO A 106 18.66 19.09 -9.51
C PRO A 106 17.97 20.44 -9.52
N ALA A 107 18.43 21.37 -8.69
CA ALA A 107 18.12 22.78 -8.85
C ALA A 107 18.62 23.18 -10.24
N VAL A 108 17.79 22.97 -11.26
CA VAL A 108 17.94 23.67 -12.53
C VAL A 108 17.89 25.13 -12.09
N ALA A 109 19.04 25.82 -12.23
CA ALA A 109 19.12 27.24 -12.00
C ALA A 109 17.98 27.88 -12.81
N ALA A 110 16.92 28.26 -12.10
CA ALA A 110 15.85 29.02 -12.70
C ALA A 110 16.50 30.32 -13.20
N PRO A 111 16.25 30.74 -14.45
CA PRO A 111 16.64 32.08 -14.86
C PRO A 111 16.07 33.06 -13.85
N ALA A 112 16.91 33.98 -13.41
CA ALA A 112 16.70 34.92 -12.32
C ALA A 112 15.23 35.34 -12.22
N ALA A 113 14.66 35.06 -11.04
CA ALA A 113 13.31 35.43 -10.67
C ALA A 113 12.96 36.83 -11.16
N ALA A 114 12.05 36.90 -12.14
CA ALA A 114 11.17 38.04 -12.23
C ALA A 114 10.51 38.16 -10.86
N ARG A 115 10.88 39.22 -10.14
CA ARG A 115 10.35 39.59 -8.84
C ARG A 115 8.83 39.50 -8.94
N ALA A 116 8.23 38.51 -8.29
CA ALA A 116 6.79 38.51 -8.06
C ALA A 116 6.44 39.86 -7.39
N PRO A 117 5.38 40.55 -7.83
CA PRO A 117 5.00 41.82 -7.21
C PRO A 117 4.76 41.57 -5.73
N ALA A 118 5.16 42.56 -4.92
CA ALA A 118 4.94 42.58 -3.48
C ALA A 118 3.54 42.06 -3.15
N SER A 119 3.49 41.06 -2.27
CA SER A 119 2.28 40.33 -1.91
C SER A 119 1.15 41.29 -1.59
N ALA A 120 0.06 41.21 -2.34
CA ALA A 120 -1.23 41.65 -1.85
C ALA A 120 -1.44 40.99 -0.47
N GLU A 121 -1.68 41.82 0.54
CA GLU A 121 -1.99 41.38 1.90
C GLU A 121 -3.15 40.38 1.82
N LYS A 122 -2.91 39.10 2.18
CA LYS A 122 -3.96 38.08 2.08
C LYS A 122 -4.90 38.22 3.26
N VAL A 123 -6.19 38.35 3.00
CA VAL A 123 -7.21 38.55 4.03
C VAL A 123 -7.73 37.18 4.51
N VAL A 124 -7.57 36.89 5.79
CA VAL A 124 -8.09 35.69 6.43
C VAL A 124 -9.24 36.09 7.34
N LEU A 125 -10.45 35.59 7.04
CA LEU A 125 -11.62 35.78 7.88
C LEU A 125 -11.69 34.64 8.92
N TRP A 126 -11.71 35.00 10.19
CA TRP A 126 -11.86 34.09 11.32
C TRP A 126 -13.22 34.28 11.96
N VAL A 127 -14.05 33.24 11.93
CA VAL A 127 -15.39 33.24 12.52
C VAL A 127 -15.35 32.52 13.87
N SER A 128 -15.60 33.26 14.96
CA SER A 128 -15.60 32.78 16.35
C SER A 128 -16.85 33.27 17.10
N ARG A 129 -17.23 32.65 18.23
CA ARG A 129 -18.37 33.15 19.02
C ARG A 129 -18.08 34.54 19.59
N ALA A 130 -19.13 35.36 19.73
CA ALA A 130 -19.06 36.67 20.38
C ALA A 130 -18.79 36.60 21.90
N ASP A 131 -19.06 35.47 22.55
CA ASP A 131 -18.89 35.26 24.00
C ASP A 131 -17.48 34.80 24.40
N VAL A 132 -16.62 34.47 23.43
CA VAL A 132 -15.19 34.27 23.66
C VAL A 132 -14.55 35.65 23.72
N GLN A 133 -14.30 36.15 24.92
CA GLN A 133 -13.51 37.38 25.10
C GLN A 133 -12.19 37.28 24.32
N PRO A 134 -11.70 38.37 23.72
CA PRO A 134 -10.40 38.40 23.07
C PRO A 134 -9.35 38.16 24.16
N ASP A 135 -8.94 36.92 24.31
CA ASP A 135 -7.86 36.56 25.18
C ASP A 135 -6.54 37.15 24.65
N LEU A 136 -5.49 37.08 25.46
CA LEU A 136 -4.13 37.41 25.02
C LEU A 136 -3.67 36.59 23.79
N GLN A 137 -4.31 35.44 23.50
CA GLN A 137 -4.05 34.63 22.30
C GLN A 137 -4.55 35.30 21.02
N SER A 138 -5.58 36.14 21.08
CA SER A 138 -6.10 36.93 19.95
C SER A 138 -5.07 37.97 19.49
N ALA A 139 -4.41 38.65 20.43
CA ALA A 139 -3.37 39.64 20.14
C ALA A 139 -2.10 39.00 19.56
N PHE A 140 -1.68 37.84 20.09
CA PHE A 140 -0.55 37.08 19.54
C PHE A 140 -0.85 36.62 18.11
N THR A 141 -2.04 36.07 17.86
CA THR A 141 -2.43 35.56 16.55
C THR A 141 -2.55 36.68 15.52
N GLN A 142 -3.09 37.84 15.89
CA GLN A 142 -3.11 39.02 15.04
C GLN A 142 -1.70 39.53 14.71
N ARG A 143 -0.78 39.61 15.70
CA ARG A 143 0.62 40.01 15.47
C ARG A 143 1.36 39.01 14.59
N ALA A 144 1.18 37.71 14.83
CA ALA A 144 1.78 36.66 14.03
C ALA A 144 1.26 36.68 12.59
N ALA A 145 -0.04 36.89 12.39
CA ALA A 145 -0.65 37.07 11.08
C ALA A 145 -0.07 38.30 10.35
N ALA A 146 -0.01 39.45 11.02
CA ALA A 146 0.57 40.67 10.46
C ALA A 146 2.04 40.48 10.06
N SER A 147 2.84 39.81 10.91
CA SER A 147 4.24 39.49 10.60
C SER A 147 4.41 38.52 9.41
N ALA A 148 3.36 37.76 9.08
CA ALA A 148 3.28 36.87 7.93
C ALA A 148 2.63 37.52 6.70
N GLY A 149 2.30 38.82 6.75
CA GLY A 149 1.62 39.54 5.65
C GLY A 149 0.14 39.16 5.48
N LEU A 150 -0.50 38.68 6.54
CA LEU A 150 -1.91 38.28 6.56
C LEU A 150 -2.74 39.30 7.35
N ARG A 151 -3.84 39.77 6.77
CA ARG A 151 -4.86 40.57 7.48
C ARG A 151 -5.88 39.64 8.10
N LEU A 152 -5.86 39.50 9.43
CA LEU A 152 -6.87 38.72 10.13
C LEU A 152 -8.10 39.60 10.43
N VAL A 153 -9.27 39.22 9.92
CA VAL A 153 -10.56 39.83 10.25
C VAL A 153 -11.31 38.86 11.16
N GLN A 154 -11.70 39.29 12.36
CA GLN A 154 -12.49 38.48 13.29
C GLN A 154 -13.94 38.94 13.28
N THR A 155 -14.88 37.98 13.16
CA THR A 155 -16.32 38.26 13.15
C THR A 155 -17.10 37.19 13.92
N SER A 156 -18.19 37.59 14.59
CA SER A 156 -19.12 36.66 15.23
C SER A 156 -20.14 36.05 14.27
N GLY A 157 -20.25 36.60 13.05
CA GLY A 157 -21.24 36.17 12.07
C GLY A 157 -22.70 36.55 12.42
N GLU A 158 -22.94 37.25 13.54
CA GLU A 158 -24.29 37.60 14.02
C GLU A 158 -25.02 38.59 13.10
N ASN A 159 -24.29 39.38 12.32
CA ASN A 159 -24.85 40.31 11.35
C ASN A 159 -24.58 39.83 9.91
N ALA A 160 -25.63 39.34 9.25
CA ALA A 160 -25.57 38.75 7.91
C ALA A 160 -24.99 39.69 6.84
N ALA A 161 -25.36 40.98 6.84
CA ALA A 161 -24.92 41.92 5.81
C ALA A 161 -23.42 42.22 5.92
N ARG A 162 -22.92 42.34 7.16
CA ARG A 162 -21.49 42.52 7.43
C ARG A 162 -20.70 41.26 7.10
N LEU A 163 -21.24 40.09 7.44
CA LEU A 163 -20.63 38.80 7.14
C LEU A 163 -20.48 38.57 5.63
N ASP A 164 -21.49 38.91 4.82
CA ASP A 164 -21.40 38.77 3.36
C ASP A 164 -20.32 39.68 2.75
N SER A 165 -20.13 40.89 3.28
CA SER A 165 -19.05 41.80 2.88
C SER A 165 -17.68 41.25 3.27
N ASP A 166 -17.52 40.83 4.52
CA ASP A 166 -16.25 40.26 5.01
C ASP A 166 -15.89 38.98 4.24
N LEU A 167 -16.89 38.15 3.90
CA LEU A 167 -16.72 36.96 3.06
C LEU A 167 -16.32 37.32 1.63
N ALA A 168 -16.80 38.43 1.07
CA ALA A 168 -16.44 38.90 -0.26
C ALA A 168 -14.98 39.40 -0.33
N ASP A 169 -14.46 39.98 0.75
CA ASP A 169 -13.10 40.50 0.82
C ASP A 169 -12.06 39.44 1.25
N ALA A 170 -12.50 38.32 1.83
CA ALA A 170 -11.60 37.27 2.31
C ALA A 170 -11.00 36.41 1.19
N ASP A 171 -9.70 36.12 1.29
CA ASP A 171 -8.99 35.12 0.47
C ASP A 171 -9.13 33.70 1.05
N LEU A 172 -9.30 33.59 2.37
CA LEU A 172 -9.48 32.34 3.10
C LEU A 172 -10.45 32.54 4.27
N VAL A 173 -11.37 31.60 4.44
CA VAL A 173 -12.32 31.60 5.56
C VAL A 173 -12.00 30.44 6.51
N ILE A 174 -11.83 30.76 7.80
CA ILE A 174 -11.62 29.78 8.85
C ILE A 174 -12.76 29.87 9.85
N CYS A 175 -13.40 28.74 10.09
CA CYS A 175 -14.53 28.61 10.99
C CYS A 175 -14.18 27.69 12.16
N GLN A 176 -14.38 28.14 13.40
CA GLN A 176 -14.23 27.28 14.56
C GLN A 176 -15.51 26.47 14.82
N VAL A 177 -15.38 25.19 15.18
CA VAL A 177 -16.51 24.32 15.54
C VAL A 177 -17.21 24.87 16.79
N GLY A 178 -18.55 24.90 16.78
CA GLY A 178 -19.35 25.45 17.88
C GLY A 178 -19.47 26.98 17.92
N CYS A 179 -18.85 27.68 16.96
CA CYS A 179 -18.91 29.14 16.85
C CYS A 179 -20.06 29.70 16.03
N VAL A 180 -20.90 28.83 15.51
CA VAL A 180 -21.86 29.19 14.48
C VAL A 180 -23.26 28.79 14.93
N SER A 181 -24.17 29.75 14.93
CA SER A 181 -25.59 29.44 15.07
C SER A 181 -26.02 28.52 13.91
N HIS A 182 -27.11 27.76 14.08
CA HIS A 182 -27.58 26.78 13.08
C HIS A 182 -27.86 27.42 11.68
N GLY A 183 -27.97 28.75 11.59
CA GLY A 183 -28.16 29.49 10.34
C GLY A 183 -26.88 29.95 9.64
N ASP A 184 -25.85 30.39 10.38
CA ASP A 184 -24.71 31.12 9.77
C ASP A 184 -23.70 30.17 9.10
N TRP A 185 -23.62 28.93 9.57
CA TRP A 185 -22.71 27.92 9.02
C TRP A 185 -23.17 27.48 7.64
N TRP A 186 -24.47 27.26 7.48
CA TRP A 186 -25.07 26.93 6.20
C TRP A 186 -24.92 28.07 5.20
N ARG A 187 -25.08 29.33 5.63
CA ARG A 187 -24.85 30.50 4.76
C ARG A 187 -23.40 30.57 4.30
N MET A 188 -22.44 30.47 5.22
CA MET A 188 -21.01 30.52 4.90
C MET A 188 -20.58 29.35 4.01
N LYS A 189 -21.01 28.12 4.33
CA LYS A 189 -20.72 26.92 3.52
C LYS A 189 -21.33 27.02 2.12
N ASN A 190 -22.57 27.50 2.01
CA ASN A 190 -23.23 27.72 0.72
C ASN A 190 -22.50 28.81 -0.08
N TYR A 191 -22.13 29.93 0.56
CA TYR A 191 -21.34 30.99 -0.05
C TYR A 191 -20.02 30.46 -0.61
N CYS A 192 -19.22 29.75 0.18
CA CYS A 192 -17.92 29.22 -0.25
C CYS A 192 -18.08 28.18 -1.37
N THR A 193 -19.12 27.33 -1.30
CA THR A 193 -19.44 26.36 -2.36
C THR A 193 -19.81 27.05 -3.67
N ARG A 194 -20.62 28.12 -3.62
CA ARG A 194 -21.09 28.85 -4.81
C ARG A 194 -20.01 29.76 -5.41
N THR A 195 -19.14 30.32 -4.59
CA THR A 195 -18.10 31.28 -5.03
C THR A 195 -16.74 30.64 -5.26
N GLY A 196 -16.55 29.38 -4.84
CA GLY A 196 -15.27 28.67 -4.96
C GLY A 196 -14.21 29.15 -3.97
N LYS A 197 -14.56 29.94 -2.95
CA LYS A 197 -13.60 30.43 -1.96
C LYS A 197 -13.13 29.29 -1.04
N PRO A 198 -11.83 29.20 -0.74
CA PRO A 198 -11.31 28.18 0.15
C PRO A 198 -11.82 28.42 1.58
N CYS A 199 -12.44 27.40 2.17
CA CYS A 199 -12.94 27.43 3.53
C CYS A 199 -12.49 26.21 4.32
N VAL A 200 -12.05 26.41 5.56
CA VAL A 200 -11.61 25.33 6.46
C VAL A 200 -12.39 25.41 7.77
N LEU A 201 -12.95 24.27 8.17
CA LEU A 201 -13.56 24.09 9.49
C LEU A 201 -12.50 23.52 10.44
N VAL A 202 -12.34 24.15 11.61
CA VAL A 202 -11.31 23.83 12.60
C VAL A 202 -11.97 23.55 13.93
N ASP A 203 -11.67 22.40 14.53
CA ASP A 203 -12.24 21.97 15.81
C ASP A 203 -11.52 22.63 17.01
N GLU A 204 -10.19 22.73 16.95
CA GLU A 204 -9.36 23.33 18.01
C GLU A 204 -8.97 24.80 17.70
N PRO A 205 -9.23 25.77 18.59
CA PRO A 205 -8.94 27.19 18.34
C PRO A 205 -7.46 27.49 18.09
N ASP A 206 -6.56 26.68 18.67
CA ASP A 206 -5.11 26.82 18.55
C ASP A 206 -4.53 26.34 17.22
N ALA A 207 -5.31 25.69 16.34
CA ALA A 207 -4.77 25.08 15.13
C ALA A 207 -4.15 26.12 14.18
N LEU A 208 -4.75 27.31 14.09
CA LEU A 208 -4.21 28.39 13.28
C LEU A 208 -2.89 28.92 13.83
N ARG A 209 -2.78 29.02 15.17
CA ARG A 209 -1.54 29.43 15.84
C ARG A 209 -0.39 28.49 15.50
N ARG A 210 -0.61 27.18 15.52
CA ARG A 210 0.41 26.17 15.16
C ARG A 210 0.83 26.27 13.70
N VAL A 211 -0.11 26.49 12.79
CA VAL A 211 0.18 26.62 11.35
C VAL A 211 0.93 27.92 11.03
N ILE A 212 0.55 29.03 11.66
CA ILE A 212 1.24 30.32 11.46
C ILE A 212 2.61 30.29 12.12
N ALA A 213 2.75 29.79 13.36
CA ALA A 213 4.03 29.69 14.05
C ALA A 213 5.04 28.80 13.31
N ALA A 214 4.59 27.75 12.62
CA ALA A 214 5.45 26.92 11.77
C ALA A 214 5.92 27.62 10.48
N ARG A 215 5.26 28.72 10.09
CA ARG A 215 5.59 29.52 8.90
C ARG A 215 6.37 30.79 9.20
N VAL A 216 6.35 31.29 10.43
CA VAL A 216 7.23 32.39 10.84
C VAL A 216 8.65 31.84 10.91
N PRO A 217 9.61 32.35 10.11
CA PRO A 217 11.00 32.01 10.32
C PRO A 217 11.39 32.50 11.72
N VAL A 218 11.76 31.58 12.60
CA VAL A 218 12.40 31.93 13.87
C VAL A 218 13.68 32.69 13.49
N ALA A 219 13.69 34.01 13.71
CA ALA A 219 14.91 34.79 13.64
C ALA A 219 15.88 34.17 14.64
N ALA A 220 16.96 33.60 14.12
CA ALA A 220 17.96 32.89 14.88
C ALA A 220 18.66 33.82 15.88
N GLY A 221 18.73 33.36 17.13
CA GLY A 221 19.86 33.54 18.05
C GLY A 221 20.18 34.95 18.56
N VAL A 222 19.72 35.26 19.77
CA VAL A 222 20.49 36.13 20.68
C VAL A 222 21.41 35.20 21.47
N ASP A 223 22.68 35.12 21.05
CA ASP A 223 23.77 34.55 21.87
C ASP A 223 23.93 35.43 23.12
N THR A 224 23.52 34.90 24.27
CA THR A 224 24.04 35.34 25.57
C THR A 224 25.04 34.28 26.00
N LYS A 225 26.30 34.61 25.77
CA LYS A 225 27.46 33.84 26.20
C LYS A 225 27.71 34.26 27.66
N ASP A 226 27.13 33.53 28.60
CA ASP A 226 27.51 33.64 30.00
C ASP A 226 28.88 32.96 30.18
N GLU A 227 29.90 33.81 30.31
CA GLU A 227 31.11 33.54 31.08
C GLU A 227 30.72 33.25 32.53
N GLU A 228 31.05 32.08 33.07
CA GLU A 228 31.53 32.02 34.46
C GLU A 228 32.29 30.72 34.77
N SER A 229 33.55 30.92 35.18
CA SER A 229 34.37 30.18 36.16
C SER A 229 34.72 28.71 35.96
#